data_AF-A0A9E3Z5G5-F1
#
_entry.id   AF-A0A9E3Z5G5-F1
#
_cell.length_a   1.000
_cell.length_b   1.000
_cell.length_c   1.000
_cell.angle_alpha   90.00
_cell.angle_beta   90.00
_cell.angle_gamma   90.00
#
_symmetry.space_group_name_H-M   'P 1'
#
loop_
_entity.id
_entity.type
_entity.pdbx_description
1 polymer ?
#
loop_
_entity_poly.entity_id
_entity_poly.type
_entity_poly.pdbx_seq_one_letter_code
_entity_poly.pdbx_strand_id
1 'polypeptide(L)'
;MAEITQDTVEYATVDRLRRMLTEVREPYKVTKSFALFTAILCWVLQRSRTPECHDGRNDQLARGVQAALKKQHVEDVPWQIKTTGDFGGLAPRRSRIFPAFAGMTTFDFFKSLRDAVAHGDARTIQPVNEGGLLVGHAFTCKPAQGEPIGAIVLYREDMRRLGCALAELFCDTMQQTVPEQRLAENAVVLHEQTAARARRPPRPVREVAIASTLF
;
A
#
# COMPACT_ATOMS: atom_id res chain seq x y z
N MET A 1 8.42 15.94 -23.90
CA MET A 1 8.58 14.99 -22.78
C MET A 1 9.21 15.76 -21.64
N ALA A 2 8.58 15.82 -20.47
CA ALA A 2 9.18 16.44 -19.30
C ALA A 2 10.40 15.60 -18.86
N GLU A 3 11.47 16.27 -18.42
CA GLU A 3 12.66 15.63 -17.87
C GLU A 3 12.29 14.92 -16.55
N ILE A 4 12.69 13.64 -16.42
CA ILE A 4 12.46 12.88 -15.19
C ILE A 4 13.49 13.35 -14.16
N THR A 5 13.09 14.25 -13.28
CA THR A 5 13.89 14.65 -12.13
C THR A 5 13.87 13.55 -11.05
N GLN A 6 14.81 13.61 -10.11
CA GLN A 6 14.86 12.66 -8.99
C GLN A 6 13.56 12.67 -8.16
N ASP A 7 12.86 13.81 -8.09
CA ASP A 7 11.60 13.94 -7.38
C ASP A 7 10.42 13.26 -8.11
N THR A 8 10.54 13.06 -9.43
CA THR A 8 9.44 12.54 -10.27
C THR A 8 9.63 11.08 -10.69
N VAL A 9 10.83 10.53 -10.48
CA VAL A 9 11.21 9.19 -10.95
C VAL A 9 10.30 8.08 -10.42
N GLU A 10 9.84 8.18 -9.17
CA GLU A 10 9.05 7.12 -8.54
C GLU A 10 7.67 6.98 -9.18
N TYR A 11 6.89 8.07 -9.24
CA TYR A 11 5.55 8.01 -9.83
C TYR A 11 5.62 7.83 -11.35
N ALA A 12 6.65 8.37 -12.03
CA ALA A 12 6.85 8.11 -13.45
C ALA A 12 7.11 6.62 -13.72
N THR A 13 7.85 5.94 -12.84
CA THR A 13 8.08 4.49 -12.93
C THR A 13 6.78 3.72 -12.74
N VAL A 14 6.00 4.04 -11.70
CA VAL A 14 4.71 3.39 -11.43
C VAL A 14 3.71 3.62 -12.57
N ASP A 15 3.64 4.84 -13.11
CA ASP A 15 2.78 5.14 -14.26
C ASP A 15 3.20 4.37 -15.52
N ARG A 16 4.50 4.19 -15.75
CA ARG A 16 4.98 3.35 -16.85
C ARG A 16 4.55 1.89 -16.69
N LEU A 17 4.64 1.33 -15.48
CA LEU A 17 4.17 -0.03 -15.19
C LEU A 17 2.66 -0.15 -15.43
N ARG A 18 1.88 0.86 -15.04
CA ARG A 18 0.44 0.94 -15.29
C ARG A 18 0.10 0.93 -16.79
N ARG A 19 0.80 1.72 -17.59
CA ARG A 19 0.62 1.72 -19.06
C ARG A 19 0.95 0.36 -19.65
N MET A 20 2.06 -0.26 -19.22
CA MET A 20 2.44 -1.60 -19.66
C MET A 20 1.40 -2.67 -19.28
N LEU A 21 0.71 -2.49 -18.14
CA LEU A 21 -0.36 -3.37 -17.66
C LEU A 21 -1.64 -3.22 -18.49
N THR A 22 -1.88 -2.03 -19.05
CA THR A 22 -2.99 -1.76 -19.96
C THR A 22 -2.74 -2.29 -21.37
N GLU A 23 -1.50 -2.18 -21.86
CA GLU A 23 -1.09 -2.51 -23.23
C GLU A 23 -0.68 -3.98 -23.43
N VAL A 24 -1.01 -4.88 -22.51
CA VAL A 24 -0.54 -6.28 -22.55
C VAL A 24 -1.05 -7.01 -23.82
N ARG A 25 -0.16 -7.21 -24.79
CA ARG A 25 -0.35 -8.02 -26.02
C ARG A 25 -0.01 -9.50 -25.79
N GLU A 26 -0.52 -10.37 -26.66
CA GLU A 26 -0.22 -11.82 -26.68
C GLU A 26 1.26 -12.10 -27.06
N PRO A 27 1.86 -13.25 -26.68
CA PRO A 27 1.23 -14.46 -26.11
C PRO A 27 1.61 -14.78 -24.65
N TYR A 28 1.58 -13.85 -23.69
CA TYR A 28 1.84 -14.18 -22.26
C TYR A 28 1.06 -13.27 -21.29
N LYS A 29 -0.18 -12.93 -21.66
CA LYS A 29 -0.90 -11.83 -21.01
C LYS A 29 -1.12 -12.02 -19.51
N VAL A 30 -1.35 -13.25 -19.04
CA VAL A 30 -1.64 -13.50 -17.61
C VAL A 30 -0.38 -13.41 -16.77
N THR A 31 0.71 -14.05 -17.18
CA THR A 31 2.01 -13.96 -16.51
C THR A 31 2.53 -12.53 -16.49
N LYS A 32 2.45 -11.81 -17.62
CA LYS A 32 2.86 -10.40 -17.68
C LYS A 32 1.99 -9.51 -16.80
N SER A 33 0.67 -9.73 -16.78
CA SER A 33 -0.23 -8.96 -15.90
C SER A 33 0.05 -9.24 -14.43
N PHE A 34 0.31 -10.50 -14.06
CA PHE A 34 0.70 -10.87 -12.71
C PHE A 34 2.00 -10.17 -12.29
N ALA A 35 3.06 -10.24 -13.10
CA ALA A 35 4.34 -9.62 -12.78
C ALA A 35 4.25 -8.09 -12.64
N LEU A 36 3.50 -7.42 -13.53
CA LEU A 36 3.30 -5.96 -13.46
C LEU A 36 2.43 -5.57 -12.27
N PHE A 37 1.34 -6.31 -12.02
CA PHE A 37 0.46 -6.09 -10.87
C PHE A 37 1.21 -6.24 -9.55
N THR A 38 1.99 -7.32 -9.39
CA THR A 38 2.76 -7.55 -8.15
C THR A 38 3.86 -6.53 -7.96
N ALA A 39 4.52 -6.07 -9.03
CA ALA A 39 5.50 -4.99 -8.96
C ALA A 39 4.86 -3.68 -8.45
N ILE A 40 3.72 -3.28 -9.03
CA ILE A 40 2.96 -2.09 -8.58
C ILE A 40 2.52 -2.27 -7.13
N LEU A 41 1.91 -3.41 -6.80
CA LEU A 41 1.41 -3.73 -5.46
C LEU A 41 2.52 -3.63 -4.41
N CYS A 42 3.64 -4.31 -4.63
CA CYS A 42 4.76 -4.31 -3.69
C CYS A 42 5.37 -2.92 -3.54
N TRP A 43 5.57 -2.20 -4.64
CA TRP A 43 6.15 -0.86 -4.62
C TRP A 43 5.27 0.13 -3.85
N VAL A 44 4.00 0.26 -4.25
CA VAL A 44 3.07 1.23 -3.67
C VAL A 44 2.86 0.96 -2.18
N LEU A 45 2.65 -0.29 -1.78
CA LEU A 45 2.42 -0.64 -0.37
C LEU A 45 3.69 -0.49 0.47
N GLN A 46 4.88 -0.76 -0.08
CA GLN A 46 6.13 -0.51 0.63
C GLN A 46 6.32 1.00 0.85
N ARG A 47 6.13 1.82 -0.19
CA ARG A 47 6.30 3.28 -0.11
C ARG A 47 5.28 3.94 0.80
N SER A 48 4.02 3.49 0.77
CA SER A 48 2.97 4.05 1.63
C SER A 48 3.17 3.73 3.11
N ARG A 49 4.08 2.81 3.44
CA ARG A 49 4.41 2.36 4.80
C ARG A 49 5.78 2.87 5.28
N THR A 50 6.42 3.78 4.54
CA THR A 50 7.70 4.37 4.97
C THR A 50 7.54 5.02 6.35
N PRO A 51 8.42 4.68 7.33
CA PRO A 51 8.35 5.22 8.69
C PRO A 51 8.38 6.76 8.75
N GLU A 52 7.79 7.33 9.80
CA GLU A 52 7.72 8.78 10.02
C GLU A 52 9.07 9.45 10.27
N CYS A 53 10.12 8.70 10.62
CA CYS A 53 11.47 9.26 10.73
C CYS A 53 12.05 9.76 9.39
N HIS A 54 11.37 9.47 8.28
CA HIS A 54 11.64 10.05 6.96
C HIS A 54 10.58 11.12 6.65
N ASP A 55 11.00 12.38 6.75
CA ASP A 55 10.14 13.57 6.58
C ASP A 55 10.29 14.25 5.21
N GLY A 56 10.85 13.57 4.23
CA GLY A 56 10.86 14.05 2.85
C GLY A 56 9.44 14.25 2.33
N ARG A 57 9.22 15.28 1.50
CA ARG A 57 7.92 15.56 0.85
C ARG A 57 7.31 14.30 0.21
N ASN A 58 8.12 13.53 -0.51
CA ASN A 58 7.70 12.31 -1.19
C ASN A 58 7.22 11.22 -0.21
N ASP A 59 7.84 11.12 0.97
CA ASP A 59 7.42 10.16 1.99
C ASP A 59 6.10 10.59 2.64
N GLN A 60 5.91 11.90 2.86
CA GLN A 60 4.63 12.44 3.33
C GLN A 60 3.51 12.18 2.32
N LEU A 61 3.74 12.42 1.03
CA LEU A 61 2.78 12.13 -0.04
C LEU A 61 2.49 10.63 -0.15
N ALA A 62 3.53 9.78 -0.09
CA ALA A 62 3.35 8.33 -0.12
C ALA A 62 2.51 7.82 1.07
N ARG A 63 2.69 8.37 2.28
CA ARG A 63 1.81 8.09 3.43
C ARG A 63 0.36 8.53 3.20
N GLY A 64 0.16 9.59 2.41
CA GLY A 64 -1.16 10.01 1.94
C GLY A 64 -1.93 8.89 1.21
N VAL A 65 -1.21 8.04 0.47
CA VAL A 65 -1.80 6.87 -0.21
C VAL A 65 -2.35 5.86 0.80
N GLN A 66 -1.60 5.57 1.86
CA GLN A 66 -2.10 4.69 2.94
C GLN A 66 -3.34 5.29 3.61
N ALA A 67 -3.31 6.59 3.91
CA ALA A 67 -4.46 7.28 4.51
C ALA A 67 -5.69 7.26 3.61
N ALA A 68 -5.52 7.39 2.28
CA ALA A 68 -6.61 7.29 1.31
C ALA A 68 -7.18 5.86 1.26
N LEU A 69 -6.33 4.85 1.15
CA LEU A 69 -6.75 3.43 1.09
C LEU A 69 -7.46 2.96 2.37
N LYS A 70 -7.10 3.49 3.54
CA LYS A 70 -7.77 3.17 4.82
C LYS A 70 -9.18 3.75 4.93
N LYS A 71 -9.53 4.75 4.12
CA LYS A 71 -10.86 5.39 4.11
C LYS A 71 -11.84 4.73 3.15
N GLN A 72 -11.36 3.84 2.29
CA GLN A 72 -12.15 3.16 1.27
C GLN A 72 -12.28 1.68 1.62
N HIS A 73 -13.42 1.08 1.29
CA HIS A 73 -13.64 -0.36 1.42
C HIS A 73 -13.41 -1.07 0.09
N VAL A 74 -13.11 -2.37 0.14
CA VAL A 74 -12.83 -3.17 -1.06
C VAL A 74 -14.02 -3.28 -2.01
N GLU A 75 -15.24 -3.06 -1.52
CA GLU A 75 -16.47 -3.04 -2.31
C GLU A 75 -16.64 -1.74 -3.10
N ASP A 76 -15.99 -0.64 -2.68
CA ASP A 76 -16.14 0.68 -3.28
C ASP A 76 -15.53 0.73 -4.70
N VAL A 77 -15.97 1.69 -5.52
CA VAL A 77 -15.31 2.02 -6.79
C VAL A 77 -13.93 2.64 -6.48
N PRO A 78 -12.85 2.24 -7.18
CA PRO A 78 -12.78 1.35 -8.35
C PRO A 78 -12.50 -0.14 -8.04
N TRP A 79 -12.42 -0.52 -6.76
CA TRP A 79 -11.98 -1.83 -6.29
C TRP A 79 -13.00 -2.94 -6.51
N GLN A 80 -14.29 -2.66 -6.29
CA GLN A 80 -15.44 -3.49 -6.65
C GLN A 80 -15.24 -5.00 -6.38
N ILE A 81 -14.59 -5.35 -5.28
CA ILE A 81 -14.45 -6.73 -4.85
C ILE A 81 -15.81 -7.20 -4.37
N LYS A 82 -16.33 -8.26 -5.00
CA LYS A 82 -17.63 -8.81 -4.65
C LYS A 82 -17.50 -9.62 -3.36
N THR A 83 -17.99 -9.09 -2.25
CA THR A 83 -17.95 -9.76 -0.94
C THR A 83 -19.30 -10.34 -0.53
N THR A 84 -20.38 -9.88 -1.15
CA THR A 84 -21.76 -10.38 -0.97
C THR A 84 -22.41 -10.74 -2.30
N GLY A 85 -23.41 -11.62 -2.25
CA GLY A 85 -24.26 -11.93 -3.40
C GLY A 85 -25.22 -13.08 -3.13
N ASP A 86 -26.38 -13.04 -3.76
CA ASP A 86 -27.32 -14.16 -3.79
C ASP A 86 -26.76 -15.27 -4.68
N PHE A 87 -26.76 -16.51 -4.18
CA PHE A 87 -26.45 -17.73 -4.95
C PHE A 87 -27.57 -18.07 -5.96
N GLY A 88 -28.22 -17.06 -6.53
CA GLY A 88 -29.37 -17.17 -7.41
C GLY A 88 -29.05 -17.85 -8.74
N GLY A 89 -29.08 -19.19 -8.73
CA GLY A 89 -29.45 -20.09 -9.82
C GLY A 89 -28.54 -20.22 -11.05
N LEU A 90 -28.00 -19.15 -11.60
CA LEU A 90 -27.36 -19.16 -12.94
C LEU A 90 -26.25 -18.12 -13.09
N ALA A 91 -25.60 -17.71 -12.00
CA ALA A 91 -24.50 -16.75 -12.09
C ALA A 91 -23.37 -17.34 -12.98
N PRO A 92 -22.87 -16.59 -13.98
CA PRO A 92 -21.76 -17.05 -14.80
C PRO A 92 -20.58 -17.39 -13.91
N ARG A 93 -19.90 -18.52 -14.19
CA ARG A 93 -18.77 -19.13 -13.45
C ARG A 93 -17.62 -18.18 -13.02
N ARG A 94 -17.67 -16.92 -13.43
CA ARG A 94 -16.67 -15.87 -13.16
C ARG A 94 -17.04 -14.91 -12.04
N SER A 95 -18.29 -14.86 -11.57
CA SER A 95 -18.65 -13.98 -10.44
C SER A 95 -18.34 -14.68 -9.12
N ARG A 96 -17.12 -14.48 -8.59
CA ARG A 96 -16.69 -15.05 -7.32
C ARG A 96 -17.01 -14.06 -6.21
N ILE A 97 -17.79 -14.52 -5.22
CA ILE A 97 -18.08 -13.79 -3.99
C ILE A 97 -17.00 -14.19 -2.98
N PHE A 98 -16.42 -13.22 -2.28
CA PHE A 98 -15.40 -13.44 -1.27
C PHE A 98 -15.84 -12.87 0.09
N PRO A 99 -16.72 -13.59 0.84
CA PRO A 99 -17.28 -13.09 2.09
C PRO A 99 -16.24 -12.75 3.15
N ALA A 100 -15.08 -13.43 3.10
CA ALA A 100 -13.92 -13.19 3.94
C ALA A 100 -13.38 -11.74 3.92
N PHE A 101 -13.66 -10.98 2.87
CA PHE A 101 -13.19 -9.61 2.72
C PHE A 101 -14.30 -8.58 2.96
N ALA A 102 -15.49 -9.00 3.39
CA ALA A 102 -16.62 -8.11 3.61
C ALA A 102 -16.29 -7.01 4.62
N GLY A 103 -16.47 -5.75 4.23
CA GLY A 103 -16.18 -4.59 5.08
C GLY A 103 -14.70 -4.36 5.35
N MET A 104 -13.80 -5.04 4.64
CA MET A 104 -12.36 -4.82 4.77
C MET A 104 -11.97 -3.49 4.12
N THR A 105 -11.04 -2.76 4.76
CA THR A 105 -10.46 -1.57 4.13
C THR A 105 -9.63 -1.97 2.91
N THR A 106 -9.57 -1.08 1.92
CA THR A 106 -8.77 -1.31 0.71
C THR A 106 -7.29 -1.48 1.04
N PHE A 107 -6.81 -0.75 2.06
CA PHE A 107 -5.43 -0.88 2.54
C PHE A 107 -5.15 -2.28 3.07
N ASP A 108 -6.01 -2.81 3.93
CA ASP A 108 -5.80 -4.14 4.54
C ASP A 108 -5.86 -5.24 3.49
N PHE A 109 -6.77 -5.11 2.51
CA PHE A 109 -6.85 -6.03 1.38
C PHE A 109 -5.57 -6.07 0.55
N PHE A 110 -5.08 -4.91 0.10
CA PHE A 110 -3.84 -4.86 -0.67
C PHE A 110 -2.62 -5.25 0.16
N LYS A 111 -2.61 -4.93 1.46
CA LYS A 111 -1.58 -5.41 2.37
C LYS A 111 -1.58 -6.94 2.42
N SER A 112 -2.74 -7.59 2.56
CA SER A 112 -2.85 -9.04 2.56
C SER A 112 -2.40 -9.68 1.25
N LEU A 113 -2.72 -9.06 0.10
CA LEU A 113 -2.20 -9.50 -1.20
C LEU A 113 -0.68 -9.35 -1.30
N ARG A 114 -0.14 -8.20 -0.87
CA ARG A 114 1.31 -7.96 -0.85
C ARG A 114 1.99 -9.00 0.03
N ASP A 115 1.41 -9.28 1.19
CA ASP A 115 2.00 -10.22 2.14
C ASP A 115 1.97 -11.65 1.55
N ALA A 116 0.91 -12.03 0.84
CA ALA A 116 0.88 -13.28 0.08
C ALA A 116 1.97 -13.35 -1.01
N VAL A 117 2.30 -12.24 -1.67
CA VAL A 117 3.33 -12.19 -2.74
C VAL A 117 4.75 -12.17 -2.17
N ALA A 118 4.99 -11.43 -1.10
CA ALA A 118 6.33 -11.05 -0.67
C ALA A 118 6.86 -11.84 0.52
N HIS A 119 6.01 -12.60 1.24
CA HIS A 119 6.49 -13.56 2.22
C HIS A 119 6.88 -14.87 1.53
N GLY A 120 8.06 -15.41 1.85
CA GLY A 120 8.67 -16.57 1.19
C GLY A 120 7.94 -17.91 1.33
N ASP A 121 6.68 -17.91 1.79
CA ASP A 121 5.83 -19.09 1.78
C ASP A 121 5.24 -19.27 0.38
N ALA A 122 5.92 -20.01 -0.48
CA ALA A 122 5.50 -20.26 -1.86
C ALA A 122 4.10 -20.91 -2.01
N ARG A 123 3.44 -21.27 -0.91
CA ARG A 123 2.09 -21.87 -0.90
C ARG A 123 0.96 -20.83 -0.89
N THR A 124 1.29 -19.54 -0.79
CA THR A 124 0.30 -18.46 -0.75
C THR A 124 -0.20 -18.05 -2.14
N ILE A 125 0.48 -18.44 -3.21
CA ILE A 125 0.07 -18.12 -4.59
C ILE A 125 0.05 -19.38 -5.44
N GLN A 126 -1.06 -19.61 -6.15
CA GLN A 126 -1.22 -20.75 -7.04
C GLN A 126 -1.69 -20.32 -8.42
N PRO A 127 -1.14 -20.90 -9.51
CA PRO A 127 -1.66 -20.65 -10.85
C PRO A 127 -3.07 -21.22 -10.99
N VAL A 128 -3.95 -20.49 -11.66
CA VAL A 128 -5.30 -20.95 -12.00
C VAL A 128 -5.35 -21.22 -13.50
N ASN A 129 -5.58 -22.48 -13.86
CA ASN A 129 -5.64 -22.94 -15.24
C ASN A 129 -7.08 -23.35 -15.61
N GLU A 130 -7.53 -22.95 -16.79
CA GLU A 130 -8.79 -23.40 -17.40
C GLU A 130 -8.50 -23.91 -18.82
N GLY A 131 -8.89 -25.15 -19.12
CA GLY A 131 -8.66 -25.74 -20.44
C GLY A 131 -7.18 -25.84 -20.83
N GLY A 132 -6.28 -26.03 -19.87
CA GLY A 132 -4.83 -26.08 -20.10
C GLY A 132 -4.16 -24.71 -20.28
N LEU A 133 -4.91 -23.61 -20.14
CA LEU A 133 -4.39 -22.24 -20.24
C LEU A 133 -4.38 -21.54 -18.89
N LEU A 134 -3.30 -20.81 -18.59
CA LEU A 134 -3.22 -19.96 -17.41
C LEU A 134 -4.18 -18.77 -17.56
N VAL A 135 -5.14 -18.64 -16.64
CA VAL A 135 -6.17 -17.58 -16.67
C VAL A 135 -6.06 -16.59 -15.51
N GLY A 136 -5.40 -16.96 -14.41
CA GLY A 136 -5.24 -16.10 -13.24
C GLY A 136 -4.35 -16.73 -12.16
N HIS A 137 -4.39 -16.12 -10.97
CA HIS A 137 -3.70 -16.61 -9.79
C HIS A 137 -4.63 -16.57 -8.58
N ALA A 138 -4.56 -17.60 -7.74
CA ALA A 138 -5.18 -17.65 -6.43
C ALA A 138 -4.20 -17.15 -5.38
N PHE A 139 -4.67 -16.28 -4.49
CA PHE A 139 -3.92 -15.70 -3.38
C PHE A 139 -4.56 -16.14 -2.07
N THR A 140 -3.81 -16.87 -1.25
CA THR A 140 -4.19 -17.18 0.13
C THR A 140 -3.75 -16.04 1.02
N CYS A 141 -4.72 -15.22 1.46
CA CYS A 141 -4.50 -14.05 2.27
C CYS A 141 -4.46 -14.42 3.76
N LYS A 142 -3.36 -14.10 4.44
CA LYS A 142 -3.18 -14.32 5.88
C LYS A 142 -3.05 -12.97 6.59
N PRO A 143 -3.54 -12.85 7.84
CA PRO A 143 -3.16 -11.74 8.70
C PRO A 143 -1.69 -11.92 9.14
N ALA A 144 -1.09 -10.86 9.70
CA ALA A 144 0.30 -10.92 10.18
C ALA A 144 0.52 -11.99 11.26
N GLN A 145 -0.52 -12.30 12.03
CA GLN A 145 -0.60 -13.39 12.99
C GLN A 145 -2.03 -13.94 12.95
N GLY A 146 -2.20 -15.26 12.83
CA GLY A 146 -3.50 -15.93 12.88
C GLY A 146 -3.86 -16.77 11.65
N GLU A 147 -5.09 -17.27 11.65
CA GLU A 147 -5.67 -18.10 10.60
C GLU A 147 -5.84 -17.34 9.27
N PRO A 148 -5.78 -18.02 8.11
CA PRO A 148 -6.04 -17.38 6.82
C PRO A 148 -7.37 -16.62 6.82
N ILE A 149 -7.35 -15.38 6.36
CA ILE A 149 -8.56 -14.56 6.22
C ILE A 149 -9.46 -15.18 5.15
N GLY A 150 -8.85 -15.61 4.04
CA GLY A 150 -9.53 -16.25 2.92
C GLY A 150 -8.63 -16.36 1.71
N ALA A 151 -9.16 -16.94 0.63
CA ALA A 151 -8.51 -16.99 -0.66
C ALA A 151 -9.26 -16.13 -1.69
N ILE A 152 -8.52 -15.44 -2.54
CA ILE A 152 -9.07 -14.68 -3.67
C ILE A 152 -8.42 -15.15 -4.97
N VAL A 153 -9.21 -15.30 -6.03
CA VAL A 153 -8.69 -15.56 -7.37
C VAL A 153 -8.79 -14.29 -8.19
N LEU A 154 -7.65 -13.82 -8.67
CA LEU A 154 -7.56 -12.68 -9.57
C LEU A 154 -7.24 -13.18 -10.97
N TYR A 155 -8.16 -12.93 -11.91
CA TYR A 155 -7.88 -13.13 -13.32
C TYR A 155 -7.09 -11.95 -13.87
N ARG A 156 -6.70 -12.04 -15.14
CA ARG A 156 -6.03 -10.94 -15.85
C ARG A 156 -6.74 -9.60 -15.69
N GLU A 157 -8.06 -9.58 -15.91
CA GLU A 157 -8.79 -8.32 -15.90
C GLU A 157 -8.91 -7.74 -14.48
N ASP A 158 -8.95 -8.58 -13.45
CA ASP A 158 -8.88 -8.11 -12.06
C ASP A 158 -7.51 -7.52 -11.74
N MET A 159 -6.43 -8.22 -12.08
CA MET A 159 -5.06 -7.73 -11.88
C MET A 159 -4.80 -6.43 -12.64
N ARG A 160 -5.32 -6.31 -13.88
CA ARG A 160 -5.24 -5.07 -14.67
C ARG A 160 -6.00 -3.94 -13.99
N ARG A 161 -7.28 -4.15 -13.66
CA ARG A 161 -8.15 -3.14 -13.07
C ARG A 161 -7.60 -2.66 -11.72
N LEU A 162 -7.32 -3.59 -10.80
CA LEU A 162 -6.81 -3.29 -9.46
C LEU A 162 -5.43 -2.64 -9.53
N GLY A 163 -4.53 -3.16 -10.37
CA GLY A 163 -3.19 -2.59 -10.55
C GLY A 163 -3.21 -1.19 -11.14
N CYS A 164 -4.09 -0.93 -12.11
CA CYS A 164 -4.22 0.41 -12.70
C CYS A 164 -4.79 1.41 -11.70
N ALA A 165 -5.86 1.06 -11.00
CA ALA A 165 -6.46 1.91 -9.98
C ALA A 165 -5.48 2.24 -8.84
N LEU A 166 -4.72 1.26 -8.38
CA LEU A 166 -3.72 1.47 -7.32
C LEU A 166 -2.57 2.38 -7.81
N ALA A 167 -2.11 2.18 -9.04
CA ALA A 167 -1.08 3.02 -9.64
C ALA A 167 -1.56 4.46 -9.89
N GLU A 168 -2.80 4.65 -10.33
CA GLU A 168 -3.44 5.97 -10.48
C GLU A 168 -3.50 6.70 -9.15
N LEU A 169 -4.05 6.06 -8.10
CA LEU A 169 -4.10 6.65 -6.77
C LEU A 169 -2.70 7.06 -6.27
N PHE A 170 -1.69 6.21 -6.47
CA PHE A 170 -0.32 6.55 -6.11
C PHE A 170 0.19 7.76 -6.89
N CYS A 171 0.05 7.75 -8.22
CA CYS A 171 0.56 8.81 -9.08
C CYS A 171 -0.13 10.15 -8.82
N ASP A 172 -1.45 10.14 -8.66
CA ASP A 172 -2.25 11.34 -8.35
C ASP A 172 -1.84 11.92 -7.00
N THR A 173 -1.64 11.06 -5.99
CA THR A 173 -1.20 11.51 -4.66
C THR A 173 0.22 12.11 -4.72
N MET A 174 1.14 11.47 -5.44
CA MET A 174 2.53 11.94 -5.55
C MET A 174 2.67 13.23 -6.36
N GLN A 175 1.71 13.53 -7.24
CA GLN A 175 1.66 14.77 -8.02
C GLN A 175 1.03 15.94 -7.26
N GLN A 176 0.46 15.71 -6.07
CA GLN A 176 -0.12 16.80 -5.28
C GLN A 176 0.96 17.81 -4.88
N THR A 177 0.65 19.09 -5.13
CA THR A 177 1.33 20.21 -4.48
C THR A 177 0.92 20.22 -3.02
N VAL A 178 1.86 19.91 -2.12
CA VAL A 178 1.66 20.14 -0.69
C VAL A 178 1.50 21.66 -0.53
N PRO A 179 0.39 22.17 0.03
CA PRO A 179 0.28 23.58 0.32
C PRO A 179 1.44 23.95 1.26
N GLU A 180 2.29 24.90 0.85
CA GLU A 180 3.47 25.37 1.60
C GLU A 180 3.15 25.75 3.05
N GLN A 181 1.88 26.04 3.36
CA GLN A 181 1.37 26.38 4.68
C GLN A 181 1.69 25.34 5.76
N ARG A 182 1.69 24.03 5.47
CA ARG A 182 2.02 23.02 6.50
C ARG A 182 3.51 22.92 6.82
N LEU A 183 4.38 23.25 5.87
CA LEU A 183 5.83 23.30 6.10
C LEU A 183 6.20 24.55 6.92
N ALA A 184 5.52 25.67 6.66
CA ALA A 184 5.67 26.88 7.46
C ALA A 184 5.15 26.69 8.90
N GLU A 185 3.99 26.07 9.09
CA GLU A 185 3.43 25.78 10.42
C GLU A 185 4.33 24.83 11.22
N ASN A 186 4.85 23.77 10.61
CA ASN A 186 5.77 22.84 11.29
C ASN A 186 7.13 23.50 11.62
N ALA A 187 7.64 24.39 10.78
CA ALA A 187 8.86 25.14 11.05
C ALA A 187 8.69 26.12 12.22
N VAL A 188 7.52 26.78 12.32
CA VAL A 188 7.18 27.67 13.44
C VAL A 188 7.08 26.88 14.74
N VAL A 189 6.39 25.74 14.74
CA VAL A 189 6.28 24.87 15.93
C VAL A 189 7.65 24.33 16.36
N LEU A 190 8.50 23.93 15.43
CA LEU A 190 9.86 23.46 15.75
C LEU A 190 10.72 24.58 16.35
N HIS A 191 10.60 25.80 15.83
CA HIS A 191 11.32 26.97 16.31
C HIS A 191 10.85 27.40 17.72
N GLU A 192 9.54 27.35 17.99
CA GLU A 192 8.98 27.60 19.32
C GLU A 192 9.42 26.54 20.33
N GLN A 193 9.46 25.26 19.94
CA GLN A 193 9.93 24.18 20.81
C GLN A 193 11.43 24.29 21.12
N THR A 194 12.26 24.68 20.14
CA THR A 194 13.70 24.94 20.39
C THR A 194 13.91 26.17 21.27
N ALA A 195 13.14 27.25 21.04
CA ALA A 195 13.20 28.45 21.88
C ALA A 195 12.74 28.17 23.33
N ALA A 196 11.69 27.37 23.52
CA ALA A 196 11.20 26.97 24.84
C ALA A 196 12.23 26.09 25.58
N ARG A 197 12.96 25.23 24.86
CA ARG A 197 14.02 24.39 25.41
C ARG A 197 15.24 25.20 25.83
N ALA A 198 15.58 26.26 25.09
CA ALA A 198 16.68 27.17 25.43
C ALA A 198 16.36 28.08 26.64
N ARG A 199 15.08 28.35 26.91
CA ARG A 199 14.63 29.16 28.07
C ARG A 199 14.44 28.36 29.35
N ARG A 200 14.62 27.04 29.35
CA ARG A 200 14.54 26.26 30.59
C ARG A 200 15.76 26.57 31.46
N PRO A 201 15.57 27.05 32.70
CA PRO A 201 16.68 27.25 33.61
C PRO A 201 17.38 25.91 33.88
N PRO A 202 18.71 25.90 34.06
CA PRO A 202 19.45 24.69 34.36
C PRO A 202 18.89 24.06 35.64
N ARG A 203 18.64 22.74 35.59
CA ARG A 203 18.19 22.01 36.78
C ARG A 203 19.26 22.18 37.87
N PRO A 204 18.87 22.54 39.11
CA PRO A 204 19.82 22.61 40.20
C PRO A 204 20.47 21.23 40.38
N VAL A 205 21.80 21.23 40.34
CA VAL A 205 22.61 20.03 40.57
C VAL A 205 22.34 19.62 42.02
N ARG A 206 21.69 18.47 42.23
CA ARG A 206 21.60 17.88 43.57
C ARG A 206 23.00 17.44 43.96
N GLU A 207 23.61 18.15 44.90
CA GLU A 207 24.79 17.67 45.60
C GLU A 207 24.43 16.33 46.27
N VAL A 208 25.09 15.27 45.80
CA VAL A 208 25.02 13.95 46.43
C VAL A 208 25.94 14.02 47.64
N ALA A 209 25.36 14.22 48.82
CA ALA A 209 26.08 14.03 50.07
C ALA A 209 26.45 12.55 50.20
N ILE A 210 27.73 12.23 49.98
CA ILE A 210 28.31 10.94 50.30
C ILE A 210 28.51 10.92 51.81
N ALA A 211 27.57 10.32 52.54
CA ALA A 211 27.77 9.99 53.94
C ALA A 211 28.70 8.77 54.02
N SER A 212 29.98 9.03 54.34
CA SER A 212 30.94 8.00 54.74
C SER A 212 30.53 7.44 56.09
N THR A 213 30.05 6.21 56.10
CA THR A 213 29.85 5.42 57.32
C THR A 213 31.22 4.87 57.76
N LEU A 214 31.75 5.37 58.87
CA LEU A 214 32.81 4.74 59.64
C LEU A 214 32.42 4.72 61.11
N PHE A 215 32.64 3.54 61.71
CA PHE A 215 32.40 3.08 63.08
C PHE A 215 31.01 2.51 63.38
#